data_AF-A0A1G2S719-F1
#
_entry.id   AF-A0A1G2S719-F1
#
_cell.length_a   1.000
_cell.length_b   1.000
_cell.length_c   1.000
_cell.angle_alpha   90.00
_cell.angle_beta   90.00
_cell.angle_gamma   90.00
#
_symmetry.space_group_name_H-M   'P 1'
#
loop_
_entity.id
_entity.type
_entity.pdbx_description
1 polymer ?
#
loop_
_entity_poly.entity_id
_entity_poly.type
_entity_poly.pdbx_seq_one_letter_code
_entity_poly.pdbx_strand_id
1 'polypeptide(L)'
;MPNPELVEYVKSELARGVASGDVRSSLLAQGWPLADIDTAFHAAGIDSRMASTATNLTHGGSLASVHELFSRAWEIFKKRGWVLFGVLVLGGIPLAILFAAAFAFGVVTIFQIAAWSFVTKQLLALVGIGAVVLIIIALWIGAAMLYAVRDDMADNGVFGSYRYGWSKIPALFWVSILSAFAVLGGIFLAIIPGIIVGIWLVAARFVVVVEGDRGIYALAKSKAYVAGRWWAVFGRMLAAMAVVFAVNAAMSTIVKIIVSPNALIVAQAVSLIVTTTVNIYMFAYGYALYTSLRESRLEVSTRTDHPRGALNLFIAIPLLVVGALVGYVIMHSMKSFGL
;
A
#
# COMPACT_ATOMS: atom_id res chain seq x y z
N MET A 1 -17.75 -12.35 43.57
CA MET A 1 -18.34 -10.98 43.60
C MET A 1 -17.31 -10.03 43.00
N PRO A 2 -17.69 -9.03 42.20
CA PRO A 2 -16.72 -8.13 41.58
C PRO A 2 -15.96 -7.34 42.65
N ASN A 3 -14.64 -7.21 42.51
CA ASN A 3 -13.86 -6.32 43.37
C ASN A 3 -14.25 -4.84 43.06
N PRO A 4 -14.81 -4.08 44.02
CA PRO A 4 -15.31 -2.72 43.78
C PRO A 4 -14.23 -1.76 43.26
N GLU A 5 -13.00 -1.86 43.79
CA GLU A 5 -11.89 -0.99 43.40
C GLU A 5 -11.47 -1.21 41.95
N LEU A 6 -11.51 -2.46 41.51
CA LEU A 6 -11.14 -2.89 40.16
C LEU A 6 -12.18 -2.42 39.13
N VAL A 7 -13.47 -2.46 39.50
CA VAL A 7 -14.56 -1.93 38.68
C VAL A 7 -14.47 -0.41 38.53
N GLU A 8 -14.15 0.30 39.61
CA GLU A 8 -14.01 1.76 39.60
C GLU A 8 -12.79 2.21 38.78
N TYR A 9 -11.65 1.51 38.94
CA TYR A 9 -10.46 1.74 38.13
C TYR A 9 -10.75 1.56 36.63
N VAL A 10 -11.37 0.45 36.25
CA VAL A 10 -11.74 0.16 34.85
C VAL A 10 -12.67 1.26 34.30
N LYS A 11 -13.71 1.67 35.04
CA LYS A 11 -14.60 2.77 34.62
C LYS A 11 -13.86 4.09 34.43
N SER A 12 -12.92 4.40 35.33
CA SER A 12 -12.16 5.66 35.29
C SER A 12 -11.24 5.74 34.07
N GLU A 13 -10.51 4.67 33.75
CA GLU A 13 -9.57 4.65 32.63
C GLU A 13 -10.29 4.64 31.28
N LEU A 14 -11.44 3.96 31.20
CA LEU A 14 -12.31 4.00 30.02
C LEU A 14 -12.91 5.39 29.81
N ALA A 15 -13.31 6.08 30.89
CA ALA A 15 -13.80 7.46 30.80
C ALA A 15 -12.71 8.45 30.34
N ARG A 16 -11.43 8.12 30.56
CA ARG A 16 -10.26 8.86 30.06
C ARG A 16 -9.90 8.54 28.60
N GLY A 17 -10.63 7.63 27.95
CA GLY A 17 -10.41 7.24 26.56
C GLY A 17 -9.29 6.23 26.35
N VAL A 18 -8.82 5.56 27.42
CA VAL A 18 -7.83 4.49 27.32
C VAL A 18 -8.48 3.24 26.73
N ALA A 19 -7.82 2.59 25.78
CA ALA A 19 -8.37 1.40 25.14
C ALA A 19 -8.50 0.25 26.16
N SER A 20 -9.59 -0.52 26.07
CA SER A 20 -9.86 -1.64 26.99
C SER A 20 -8.75 -2.69 27.04
N GLY A 21 -8.04 -2.90 25.92
CA GLY A 21 -6.86 -3.77 25.86
C GLY A 21 -5.67 -3.24 26.67
N ASP A 22 -5.46 -1.93 26.69
CA ASP A 22 -4.39 -1.28 27.45
C ASP A 22 -4.69 -1.31 28.95
N VAL A 23 -5.96 -1.12 29.33
CA VAL A 23 -6.41 -1.27 30.73
C VAL A 23 -6.23 -2.73 31.19
N ARG A 24 -6.58 -3.70 30.34
CA ARG A 24 -6.43 -5.14 30.66
C ARG A 24 -4.97 -5.55 30.82
N SER A 25 -4.08 -5.07 29.94
CA SER A 25 -2.64 -5.35 30.03
C SER A 25 -1.98 -4.68 31.24
N SER A 26 -2.41 -3.47 31.61
CA SER A 26 -1.95 -2.78 32.82
C SER A 26 -2.35 -3.55 34.10
N LEU A 27 -3.59 -4.04 34.19
CA LEU A 27 -4.06 -4.84 35.33
C LEU A 27 -3.32 -6.19 35.43
N LEU A 28 -3.04 -6.83 34.29
CA LEU A 28 -2.22 -8.05 34.27
C LEU A 28 -0.77 -7.79 34.71
N ALA A 29 -0.19 -6.66 34.31
CA ALA A 29 1.15 -6.25 34.73
C ALA A 29 1.23 -5.94 36.23
N GLN A 30 0.12 -5.49 36.82
CA GLN A 30 -0.03 -5.27 38.27
C GLN A 30 -0.29 -6.58 39.05
N GLY A 31 -0.37 -7.72 38.37
CA GLY A 31 -0.51 -9.04 38.99
C GLY A 31 -1.95 -9.47 39.28
N TRP A 32 -2.95 -8.77 38.71
CA TRP A 32 -4.36 -9.15 38.92
C TRP A 32 -4.72 -10.43 38.15
N PRO A 33 -5.48 -11.36 38.76
CA PRO A 33 -5.96 -12.56 38.08
C PRO A 33 -6.93 -12.24 36.94
N LEU A 34 -6.80 -12.94 35.82
CA LEU A 34 -7.62 -12.72 34.61
C LEU A 34 -9.13 -12.84 34.90
N ALA A 35 -9.53 -13.77 35.78
CA ALA A 35 -10.92 -13.97 36.17
C ALA A 35 -11.53 -12.76 36.90
N ASP A 36 -10.72 -12.06 37.71
CA ASP A 36 -11.16 -10.88 38.45
C ASP A 36 -11.26 -9.66 37.55
N ILE A 37 -10.34 -9.55 36.59
CA ILE A 37 -10.36 -8.52 35.55
C ILE A 37 -11.62 -8.68 34.69
N ASP A 38 -11.90 -9.88 34.20
CA ASP A 38 -13.06 -10.14 33.36
C ASP A 38 -14.36 -9.83 34.12
N THR A 39 -14.46 -10.25 35.38
CA THR A 39 -15.59 -9.93 36.26
C THR A 39 -15.76 -8.41 36.46
N ALA A 40 -14.65 -7.66 36.55
CA ALA A 40 -14.68 -6.21 36.70
C ALA A 40 -15.15 -5.49 35.41
N PHE A 41 -14.72 -5.95 34.24
CA PHE A 41 -15.18 -5.41 32.95
C PHE A 41 -16.66 -5.70 32.68
N HIS A 42 -17.14 -6.90 33.04
CA HIS A 42 -18.55 -7.27 33.01
C HIS A 42 -19.39 -6.35 33.94
N ALA A 43 -18.94 -6.18 35.19
CA ALA A 43 -19.60 -5.30 36.17
C ALA A 43 -19.50 -3.80 35.83
N ALA A 44 -18.54 -3.39 34.99
CA ALA A 44 -18.41 -2.03 34.48
C ALA A 44 -19.45 -1.68 33.39
N GLY A 45 -20.32 -2.63 33.00
CA GLY A 45 -21.33 -2.42 31.97
C GLY A 45 -20.79 -2.55 30.55
N ILE A 46 -19.57 -3.08 30.38
CA ILE A 46 -19.04 -3.52 29.09
C ILE A 46 -19.51 -4.95 28.84
N ASP A 47 -20.83 -5.10 28.79
CA ASP A 47 -21.47 -6.38 28.54
C ASP A 47 -22.53 -6.21 27.46
N SER A 48 -22.47 -7.07 26.46
CA SER A 48 -23.38 -7.21 25.30
C SER A 48 -23.34 -6.16 24.17
N ARG A 49 -23.15 -4.85 24.39
CA ARG A 49 -23.13 -3.88 23.26
C ARG A 49 -21.79 -3.79 22.52
N MET A 50 -20.68 -3.85 23.26
CA MET A 50 -19.33 -3.99 22.67
C MET A 50 -18.98 -5.45 22.35
N ALA A 51 -19.71 -6.41 22.92
CA ALA A 51 -19.55 -7.82 22.59
C ALA A 51 -19.92 -8.13 21.13
N SER A 52 -20.82 -7.38 20.49
CA SER A 52 -21.08 -7.53 19.03
C SER A 52 -19.87 -7.12 18.17
N THR A 53 -19.02 -6.22 18.67
CA THR A 53 -17.72 -5.90 18.08
C THR A 53 -16.65 -6.93 18.46
N ALA A 54 -16.72 -7.50 19.67
CA ALA A 54 -15.77 -8.50 20.17
C ALA A 54 -16.06 -9.96 19.76
N THR A 55 -17.29 -10.31 19.37
CA THR A 55 -17.63 -11.64 18.82
C THR A 55 -17.12 -11.78 17.38
N ASN A 56 -16.81 -10.65 16.71
CA ASN A 56 -15.98 -10.66 15.50
C ASN A 56 -14.47 -10.74 15.81
N LEU A 57 -14.07 -10.62 17.09
CA LEU A 57 -12.68 -10.72 17.56
C LEU A 57 -12.38 -12.06 18.27
N THR A 58 -13.34 -13.00 18.36
CA THR A 58 -13.11 -14.36 18.88
C THR A 58 -12.33 -15.27 17.92
N HIS A 59 -11.81 -14.73 16.81
CA HIS A 59 -10.74 -15.36 16.04
C HIS A 59 -9.37 -14.73 16.40
N GLY A 60 -9.03 -14.71 17.70
CA GLY A 60 -7.69 -14.38 18.18
C GLY A 60 -6.64 -15.22 17.44
N GLY A 61 -5.68 -14.53 16.78
CA GLY A 61 -4.65 -15.12 15.93
C GLY A 61 -4.96 -15.30 14.43
N SER A 62 -6.21 -15.16 13.97
CA SER A 62 -6.56 -15.37 12.56
C SER A 62 -6.58 -14.07 11.75
N LEU A 63 -6.13 -14.14 10.50
CA LEU A 63 -6.27 -13.05 9.54
C LEU A 63 -7.75 -12.77 9.25
N ALA A 64 -8.12 -11.48 9.17
CA ALA A 64 -9.48 -11.07 8.85
C ALA A 64 -10.02 -11.81 7.62
N SER A 65 -11.31 -12.11 7.66
CA SER A 65 -11.98 -12.78 6.54
C SER A 65 -11.98 -11.87 5.30
N VAL A 66 -12.15 -12.47 4.11
CA VAL A 66 -12.22 -11.69 2.86
C VAL A 66 -13.31 -10.62 2.99
N HIS A 67 -14.50 -11.00 3.45
CA HIS A 67 -15.63 -10.08 3.64
C HIS A 67 -15.32 -8.93 4.62
N GLU A 68 -14.67 -9.22 5.75
CA GLU A 68 -14.24 -8.19 6.70
C GLU A 68 -13.26 -7.20 6.09
N LEU A 69 -12.30 -7.67 5.28
CA LEU A 69 -11.35 -6.79 4.62
C LEU A 69 -12.04 -5.84 3.63
N PHE A 70 -12.97 -6.34 2.83
CA PHE A 70 -13.79 -5.49 1.95
C PHE A 70 -14.65 -4.52 2.77
N SER A 71 -15.22 -4.96 3.89
CA SER A 71 -16.05 -4.11 4.75
C SER A 71 -15.21 -2.99 5.41
N ARG A 72 -14.03 -3.31 5.96
CA ARG A 72 -13.08 -2.33 6.50
C ARG A 72 -12.63 -1.34 5.43
N ALA A 73 -12.31 -1.82 4.22
CA ALA A 73 -11.95 -0.98 3.08
C ALA A 73 -13.10 -0.04 2.69
N TRP A 74 -14.35 -0.53 2.70
CA TRP A 74 -15.53 0.25 2.42
C TRP A 74 -15.78 1.34 3.49
N GLU A 75 -15.57 1.04 4.77
CA GLU A 75 -15.65 2.04 5.83
C GLU A 75 -14.60 3.16 5.65
N ILE A 76 -13.36 2.80 5.32
CA ILE A 76 -12.31 3.78 5.01
C ILE A 76 -12.72 4.61 3.78
N PHE A 77 -13.24 3.96 2.74
CA PHE A 77 -13.69 4.64 1.53
C PHE A 77 -14.85 5.61 1.79
N LYS A 78 -15.83 5.24 2.63
CA LYS A 78 -16.92 6.16 3.02
C LYS A 78 -16.42 7.34 3.83
N LYS A 79 -15.53 7.10 4.81
CA LYS A 79 -15.01 8.15 5.70
C LYS A 79 -14.06 9.10 4.98
N ARG A 80 -13.22 8.58 4.08
CA ARG A 80 -12.08 9.29 3.49
C ARG A 80 -12.11 9.37 1.96
N GLY A 81 -13.18 8.91 1.32
CA GLY A 81 -13.29 8.85 -0.14
C GLY A 81 -13.04 10.19 -0.81
N TRP A 82 -13.54 11.29 -0.25
CA TRP A 82 -13.28 12.63 -0.77
C TRP A 82 -11.83 13.09 -0.62
N VAL A 83 -11.17 12.74 0.49
CA VAL A 83 -9.74 13.03 0.68
C VAL A 83 -8.93 12.22 -0.31
N LEU A 84 -9.21 10.93 -0.45
CA LEU A 84 -8.52 10.05 -1.40
C LEU A 84 -8.73 10.53 -2.84
N PHE A 85 -9.96 10.82 -3.23
CA PHE A 85 -10.29 11.37 -4.55
C PHE A 85 -9.60 12.72 -4.78
N GLY A 86 -9.66 13.63 -3.80
CA GLY A 86 -9.00 14.93 -3.86
C GLY A 86 -7.48 14.82 -3.99
N VAL A 87 -6.86 13.85 -3.29
CA VAL A 87 -5.43 13.54 -3.47
C VAL A 87 -5.18 13.12 -4.90
N LEU A 88 -5.94 12.16 -5.45
CA LEU A 88 -5.72 11.68 -6.81
C LEU A 88 -5.89 12.78 -7.86
N VAL A 89 -6.97 13.56 -7.79
CA VAL A 89 -7.27 14.62 -8.75
C VAL A 89 -6.21 15.71 -8.70
N LEU A 90 -5.85 16.19 -7.51
CA LEU A 90 -4.83 17.22 -7.35
C LEU A 90 -3.46 16.76 -7.89
N GLY A 91 -3.11 15.50 -7.65
CA GLY A 91 -1.89 14.90 -8.19
C GLY A 91 -1.92 14.66 -9.69
N GLY A 92 -3.11 14.40 -10.23
CA GLY A 92 -3.35 14.19 -11.65
C GLY A 92 -3.19 15.46 -12.48
N ILE A 93 -3.33 16.66 -11.89
CA ILE A 93 -3.22 17.94 -12.63
C ILE A 93 -1.81 18.13 -13.24
N PRO A 94 -0.71 18.06 -12.48
CA PRO A 94 0.64 18.10 -13.06
C PRO A 94 0.88 17.05 -14.14
N LEU A 95 0.37 15.82 -13.94
CA LEU A 95 0.43 14.73 -14.92
C LEU A 95 -0.29 15.08 -16.22
N ALA A 96 -1.50 15.62 -16.13
CA ALA A 96 -2.30 16.04 -17.28
C ALA A 96 -1.64 17.20 -18.05
N ILE A 97 -1.06 18.18 -17.34
CA ILE A 97 -0.32 19.30 -17.95
C ILE A 97 0.89 18.78 -18.71
N LEU A 98 1.69 17.90 -18.10
CA LEU A 98 2.87 17.32 -18.74
C LEU A 98 2.48 16.47 -19.96
N PHE A 99 1.40 15.70 -19.87
CA PHE A 99 0.91 14.91 -20.99
C PHE A 99 0.41 15.80 -22.14
N ALA A 100 -0.35 16.85 -21.84
CA ALA A 100 -0.81 17.83 -22.83
C ALA A 100 0.37 18.56 -23.50
N ALA A 101 1.39 18.94 -22.73
CA ALA A 101 2.61 19.57 -23.25
C ALA A 101 3.40 18.61 -24.17
N ALA A 102 3.58 17.36 -23.74
CA ALA A 102 4.26 16.33 -24.54
C ALA A 102 3.49 16.04 -25.84
N PHE A 103 2.16 15.97 -25.77
CA PHE A 103 1.30 15.78 -26.93
C PHE A 103 1.41 16.96 -27.91
N ALA A 104 1.27 18.20 -27.43
CA ALA A 104 1.40 19.40 -28.25
C ALA A 104 2.78 19.48 -28.93
N PHE A 105 3.84 19.17 -28.19
CA PHE A 105 5.20 19.10 -28.72
C PHE A 105 5.34 18.02 -29.81
N GLY A 106 4.82 16.80 -29.56
CA GLY A 106 4.80 15.72 -30.54
C GLY A 106 4.12 16.13 -31.85
N VAL A 107 2.96 16.78 -31.77
CA VAL A 107 2.22 17.30 -32.94
C VAL A 107 3.09 18.29 -33.73
N VAL A 108 3.70 19.27 -33.07
CA VAL A 108 4.55 20.27 -33.74
C VAL A 108 5.73 19.61 -34.47
N THR A 109 6.35 18.60 -33.86
CA THR A 109 7.53 17.93 -34.46
C THR A 109 7.20 17.07 -35.67
N ILE A 110 5.99 16.49 -35.74
CA ILE A 110 5.54 15.73 -36.93
C ILE A 110 5.41 16.64 -38.16
N PHE A 111 4.98 17.90 -37.97
CA PHE A 111 4.82 18.85 -39.06
C PHE A 111 6.12 19.54 -39.50
N GLN A 112 7.22 19.40 -38.74
CA GLN A 112 8.51 20.02 -39.01
C GLN A 112 9.49 18.97 -39.60
N ILE A 113 9.34 18.68 -40.89
CA ILE A 113 10.06 17.60 -41.62
C ILE A 113 11.58 17.88 -41.81
N ALA A 114 12.08 19.09 -41.51
CA ALA A 114 13.40 19.52 -42.01
C ALA A 114 14.62 19.17 -41.14
N ALA A 115 14.49 18.64 -39.91
CA ALA A 115 15.64 18.49 -38.99
C ALA A 115 15.59 17.24 -38.09
N TRP A 116 15.36 16.07 -38.69
CA TRP A 116 15.16 14.80 -37.98
C TRP A 116 16.30 14.44 -37.01
N SER A 117 17.55 14.84 -37.23
CA SER A 117 18.67 14.46 -36.34
C SER A 117 18.82 15.38 -35.10
N PHE A 118 18.51 16.67 -35.22
CA PHE A 118 18.60 17.63 -34.10
C PHE A 118 17.33 17.58 -33.23
N VAL A 119 16.16 17.51 -33.86
CA VAL A 119 14.87 17.40 -33.18
C VAL A 119 14.82 16.11 -32.36
N THR A 120 15.28 14.98 -32.88
CA THR A 120 15.21 13.68 -32.17
C THR A 120 16.06 13.65 -30.89
N LYS A 121 17.26 14.25 -30.88
CA LYS A 121 18.11 14.29 -29.67
C LYS A 121 17.52 15.18 -28.57
N GLN A 122 16.98 16.35 -28.94
CA GLN A 122 16.29 17.22 -27.99
C GLN A 122 14.98 16.59 -27.48
N LEU A 123 14.24 15.90 -28.34
CA LEU A 123 13.05 15.15 -27.97
C LEU A 123 13.37 14.08 -26.92
N LEU A 124 14.43 13.29 -27.15
CA LEU A 124 14.87 12.25 -26.22
C LEU A 124 15.29 12.82 -24.87
N ALA A 125 16.01 13.95 -24.85
CA ALA A 125 16.39 14.62 -23.61
C ALA A 125 15.15 15.14 -22.85
N LEU A 126 14.21 15.78 -23.55
CA LEU A 126 12.97 16.31 -22.97
C LEU A 126 12.07 15.19 -22.43
N VAL A 127 11.95 14.09 -23.17
CA VAL A 127 11.23 12.88 -22.75
C VAL A 127 11.90 12.25 -21.52
N GLY A 128 13.24 12.19 -21.49
CA GLY A 128 13.99 11.68 -20.33
C GLY A 128 13.73 12.50 -19.07
N ILE A 129 13.84 13.83 -19.16
CA ILE A 129 13.54 14.73 -18.04
C ILE A 129 12.07 14.62 -17.63
N GLY A 130 11.16 14.63 -18.60
CA GLY A 130 9.72 14.46 -18.37
C GLY A 130 9.41 13.15 -17.64
N ALA A 131 10.02 12.04 -18.05
CA ALA A 131 9.85 10.74 -17.41
C ALA A 131 10.30 10.76 -15.94
N VAL A 132 11.44 11.38 -15.63
CA VAL A 132 11.92 11.51 -14.24
C VAL A 132 10.94 12.33 -13.41
N VAL A 133 10.46 13.47 -13.93
CA VAL A 133 9.46 14.31 -13.25
C VAL A 133 8.16 13.53 -13.01
N LEU A 134 7.69 12.77 -14.00
CA LEU A 134 6.50 11.93 -13.90
C LEU A 134 6.67 10.83 -12.84
N ILE A 135 7.83 10.21 -12.75
CA ILE A 135 8.14 9.22 -11.70
C ILE A 135 8.09 9.87 -10.32
N ILE A 136 8.69 11.06 -10.14
CA ILE A 136 8.67 11.78 -8.86
C ILE A 136 7.23 12.14 -8.47
N ILE A 137 6.42 12.64 -9.41
CA ILE A 137 5.01 12.96 -9.16
C ILE A 137 4.23 11.69 -8.80
N ALA A 138 4.41 10.58 -9.53
CA ALA A 138 3.73 9.33 -9.24
C ALA A 138 4.08 8.77 -7.86
N LEU A 139 5.37 8.85 -7.46
CA LEU A 139 5.81 8.47 -6.12
C LEU A 139 5.22 9.38 -5.05
N TRP A 140 5.11 10.68 -5.32
CA TRP A 140 4.52 11.64 -4.40
C TRP A 140 3.02 11.38 -4.19
N ILE A 141 2.27 11.13 -5.27
CA ILE A 141 0.84 10.75 -5.21
C ILE A 141 0.68 9.44 -4.45
N GLY A 142 1.52 8.43 -4.75
CA GLY A 142 1.50 7.15 -4.05
C GLY A 142 1.76 7.30 -2.56
N ALA A 143 2.73 8.13 -2.17
CA ALA A 143 3.01 8.43 -0.78
C ALA A 143 1.84 9.16 -0.11
N ALA A 144 1.26 10.17 -0.77
CA ALA A 144 0.11 10.90 -0.27
C ALA A 144 -1.11 9.99 -0.09
N MET A 145 -1.35 9.04 -1.01
CA MET A 145 -2.40 8.04 -0.90
C MET A 145 -2.25 7.14 0.33
N LEU A 146 -1.02 6.68 0.61
CA LEU A 146 -0.75 5.86 1.80
C LEU A 146 -0.98 6.63 3.11
N TYR A 147 -0.81 7.96 3.10
CA TYR A 147 -1.17 8.82 4.24
C TYR A 147 -2.67 9.12 4.30
N ALA A 148 -3.30 9.34 3.15
CA ALA A 148 -4.70 9.72 3.08
C ALA A 148 -5.64 8.64 3.61
N VAL A 149 -5.27 7.36 3.51
CA VAL A 149 -6.03 6.24 4.07
C VAL A 149 -5.98 6.16 5.61
N ARG A 150 -5.03 6.83 6.25
CA ARG A 150 -4.85 6.80 7.71
C ARG A 150 -5.82 7.74 8.40
N ASP A 151 -6.54 7.25 9.41
CA ASP A 151 -7.45 8.06 10.22
C ASP A 151 -6.87 8.53 11.57
N ASP A 152 -5.70 8.04 11.94
CA ASP A 152 -5.04 8.27 13.23
C ASP A 152 -4.21 9.56 13.31
N MET A 153 -4.12 10.35 12.25
CA MET A 153 -3.27 11.55 12.19
C MET A 153 -4.06 12.86 12.22
N ALA A 154 -3.55 13.85 12.94
CA ALA A 154 -3.99 15.24 12.83
C ALA A 154 -3.56 15.81 11.46
N ASP A 155 -4.42 16.60 10.82
CA ASP A 155 -4.20 17.21 9.50
C ASP A 155 -3.92 16.20 8.35
N ASN A 156 -4.76 15.18 8.24
CA ASN A 156 -4.74 14.21 7.12
C ASN A 156 -5.74 14.55 6.00
N GLY A 157 -5.99 15.84 5.77
CA GLY A 157 -6.69 16.33 4.59
C GLY A 157 -5.86 16.15 3.30
N VAL A 158 -6.37 16.66 2.17
CA VAL A 158 -5.70 16.51 0.85
C VAL A 158 -4.29 17.12 0.87
N PHE A 159 -4.15 18.38 1.29
CA PHE A 159 -2.87 19.08 1.33
C PHE A 159 -1.93 18.52 2.41
N GLY A 160 -2.46 18.18 3.58
CA GLY A 160 -1.70 17.51 4.64
C GLY A 160 -1.09 16.20 4.16
N SER A 161 -1.87 15.37 3.46
CA SER A 161 -1.40 14.10 2.88
C SER A 161 -0.24 14.29 1.90
N TYR A 162 -0.29 15.33 1.06
CA TYR A 162 0.82 15.68 0.16
C TYR A 162 2.06 16.18 0.91
N ARG A 163 1.87 17.03 1.91
CA ARG A 163 2.95 17.58 2.74
C ARG A 163 3.70 16.46 3.49
N TYR A 164 2.97 15.57 4.16
CA TYR A 164 3.58 14.43 4.85
C TYR A 164 4.17 13.42 3.87
N GLY A 165 3.48 13.14 2.77
CA GLY A 165 3.94 12.26 1.71
C GLY A 165 5.29 12.66 1.13
N TRP A 166 5.53 13.96 0.93
CA TRP A 166 6.79 14.50 0.39
C TRP A 166 8.01 14.06 1.19
N SER A 167 7.93 14.16 2.53
CA SER A 167 9.04 13.79 3.42
C SER A 167 9.40 12.30 3.39
N LYS A 168 8.48 11.45 2.92
CA LYS A 168 8.68 9.99 2.86
C LYS A 168 9.07 9.49 1.48
N ILE A 169 9.08 10.34 0.44
CA ILE A 169 9.46 9.92 -0.92
C ILE A 169 10.81 9.20 -0.94
N PRO A 170 11.90 9.70 -0.31
CA PRO A 170 13.19 9.01 -0.38
C PRO A 170 13.14 7.61 0.25
N ALA A 171 12.45 7.47 1.39
CA ALA A 171 12.30 6.21 2.09
C ALA A 171 11.44 5.21 1.31
N LEU A 172 10.31 5.66 0.77
CA LEU A 172 9.40 4.86 -0.06
C LEU A 172 10.05 4.46 -1.38
N PHE A 173 10.79 5.38 -2.02
CA PHE A 173 11.53 5.10 -3.25
C PHE A 173 12.60 4.04 -3.00
N TRP A 174 13.40 4.19 -1.94
CA TRP A 174 14.40 3.20 -1.57
C TRP A 174 13.81 1.82 -1.26
N VAL A 175 12.70 1.77 -0.50
CA VAL A 175 11.97 0.52 -0.21
C VAL A 175 11.38 -0.09 -1.48
N SER A 176 10.90 0.74 -2.41
CA SER A 176 10.37 0.26 -3.70
C SER A 176 11.46 -0.34 -4.57
N ILE A 177 12.65 0.28 -4.62
CA ILE A 177 13.83 -0.27 -5.28
C ILE A 177 14.19 -1.62 -4.66
N LEU A 178 14.40 -1.68 -3.34
CA LEU A 178 14.75 -2.94 -2.67
C LEU A 178 13.71 -4.03 -2.90
N SER A 179 12.42 -3.67 -2.91
CA SER A 179 11.33 -4.61 -3.18
C SER A 179 11.37 -5.11 -4.62
N ALA A 180 11.61 -4.22 -5.59
CA ALA A 180 11.75 -4.59 -7.00
C ALA A 180 12.95 -5.54 -7.21
N PHE A 181 14.10 -5.24 -6.62
CA PHE A 181 15.26 -6.13 -6.67
C PHE A 181 14.97 -7.47 -5.99
N ALA A 182 14.34 -7.48 -4.81
CA ALA A 182 13.99 -8.74 -4.15
C ALA A 182 13.04 -9.61 -5.01
N VAL A 183 12.03 -9.01 -5.64
CA VAL A 183 11.10 -9.72 -6.54
C VAL A 183 11.80 -10.18 -7.81
N LEU A 184 12.61 -9.33 -8.44
CA LEU A 184 13.39 -9.68 -9.64
C LEU A 184 14.35 -10.83 -9.37
N GLY A 185 15.00 -10.86 -8.21
CA GLY A 185 15.88 -11.97 -7.85
C GLY A 185 15.11 -13.26 -7.63
N GLY A 186 13.90 -13.18 -7.07
CA GLY A 186 12.98 -14.30 -7.06
C GLY A 186 12.66 -14.79 -8.47
N ILE A 187 12.30 -13.88 -9.39
CA ILE A 187 11.97 -14.18 -10.79
C ILE A 187 13.16 -14.81 -11.53
N PHE A 188 14.38 -14.32 -11.31
CA PHE A 188 15.61 -14.87 -11.89
C PHE A 188 15.87 -16.31 -11.45
N LEU A 189 15.41 -16.72 -10.26
CA LEU A 189 15.40 -18.13 -9.88
C LEU A 189 14.27 -18.88 -10.58
N ALA A 190 13.05 -18.36 -10.47
CA ALA A 190 11.87 -18.80 -11.21
C ALA A 190 10.67 -17.86 -10.92
N ILE A 191 9.61 -17.97 -11.73
CA ILE A 191 8.38 -17.18 -11.55
C ILE A 191 7.79 -17.39 -10.15
N ILE A 192 7.74 -18.63 -9.65
CA ILE A 192 7.13 -18.97 -8.35
C ILE A 192 7.85 -18.29 -7.17
N PRO A 193 9.18 -18.39 -7.00
CA PRO A 193 9.92 -17.62 -5.99
C PRO A 193 9.69 -16.11 -6.07
N GLY A 194 9.59 -15.56 -7.30
CA GLY A 194 9.23 -14.15 -7.51
C GLY A 194 7.88 -13.76 -6.91
N ILE A 195 6.85 -14.58 -7.16
CA ILE A 195 5.50 -14.38 -6.58
C ILE A 195 5.57 -14.51 -5.05
N ILE A 196 6.31 -15.49 -4.52
CA ILE A 196 6.44 -15.68 -3.07
C ILE A 196 6.99 -14.42 -2.39
N VAL A 197 8.09 -13.88 -2.92
CA VAL A 197 8.70 -12.64 -2.41
C VAL A 197 7.76 -11.45 -2.58
N GLY A 198 7.07 -11.32 -3.71
CA GLY A 198 6.11 -10.24 -3.94
C GLY A 198 5.03 -10.17 -2.85
N ILE A 199 4.51 -11.32 -2.45
CA ILE A 199 3.47 -11.40 -1.40
C ILE A 199 4.05 -11.10 -0.02
N TRP A 200 5.28 -11.54 0.28
CA TRP A 200 5.96 -11.15 1.52
C TRP A 200 6.12 -9.63 1.66
N LEU A 201 6.21 -8.90 0.55
CA LEU A 201 6.48 -7.46 0.53
C LEU A 201 5.22 -6.59 0.38
N VAL A 202 4.02 -7.19 0.38
CA VAL A 202 2.74 -6.45 0.22
C VAL A 202 2.55 -5.33 1.25
N ALA A 203 3.04 -5.54 2.48
CA ALA A 203 2.92 -4.60 3.59
C ALA A 203 4.09 -3.60 3.70
N ALA A 204 5.15 -3.74 2.91
CA ALA A 204 6.40 -2.98 3.10
C ALA A 204 6.21 -1.46 3.00
N ARG A 205 5.36 -0.99 2.09
CA ARG A 205 5.05 0.45 1.94
C ARG A 205 4.26 1.01 3.12
N PHE A 206 3.34 0.23 3.68
CA PHE A 206 2.57 0.62 4.86
C PHE A 206 3.44 0.64 6.11
N VAL A 207 4.36 -0.32 6.25
CA VAL A 207 5.37 -0.32 7.32
C VAL A 207 6.18 0.98 7.33
N VAL A 208 6.59 1.49 6.15
CA VAL A 208 7.33 2.77 6.07
C VAL A 208 6.50 3.96 6.54
N VAL A 209 5.24 4.02 6.11
CA VAL A 209 4.37 5.19 6.34
C VAL A 209 3.81 5.20 7.76
N VAL A 210 3.37 4.04 8.23
CA VAL A 210 2.68 3.88 9.52
C VAL A 210 3.68 3.70 10.65
N GLU A 211 4.74 2.92 10.46
CA GLU A 211 5.67 2.53 11.52
C GLU A 211 7.02 3.26 11.42
N GLY A 212 7.28 3.95 10.31
CA GLY A 212 8.48 4.76 10.14
C GLY A 212 9.76 3.98 9.79
N ASP A 213 9.69 2.65 9.75
CA ASP A 213 10.80 1.77 9.37
C ASP A 213 11.22 1.99 7.91
N ARG A 214 12.50 1.76 7.57
CA ARG A 214 13.04 2.06 6.24
C ARG A 214 13.94 0.96 5.70
N GLY A 215 14.16 1.00 4.38
CA GLY A 215 15.10 0.10 3.70
C GLY A 215 14.79 -1.37 3.97
N ILE A 216 15.84 -2.16 4.21
CA ILE A 216 15.71 -3.60 4.43
C ILE A 216 14.87 -3.97 5.66
N TYR A 217 14.84 -3.10 6.68
CA TYR A 217 14.07 -3.33 7.89
C TYR A 217 12.57 -3.35 7.61
N ALA A 218 12.08 -2.42 6.78
CA ALA A 218 10.68 -2.36 6.37
C ALA A 218 10.26 -3.63 5.60
N LEU A 219 11.12 -4.12 4.70
CA LEU A 219 10.85 -5.36 3.96
C LEU A 219 10.88 -6.59 4.88
N ALA A 220 11.86 -6.67 5.79
CA ALA A 220 11.98 -7.78 6.73
C ALA A 220 10.76 -7.86 7.67
N LYS A 221 10.24 -6.70 8.11
CA LYS A 221 9.03 -6.62 8.92
C LYS A 221 7.77 -7.00 8.13
N SER A 222 7.64 -6.52 6.89
CA SER A 222 6.57 -6.96 5.98
C SER A 222 6.59 -8.48 5.78
N LYS A 223 7.77 -9.06 5.54
CA LYS A 223 7.92 -10.52 5.45
C LYS A 223 7.49 -11.19 6.75
N ALA A 224 7.88 -10.67 7.90
CA ALA A 224 7.48 -11.23 9.19
C ALA A 224 5.95 -11.21 9.38
N TYR A 225 5.26 -10.17 8.90
CA TYR A 225 3.80 -10.10 8.91
C TYR A 225 3.14 -11.20 8.09
N VAL A 226 3.73 -11.56 6.96
CA VAL A 226 3.15 -12.55 6.03
C VAL A 226 3.66 -13.98 6.28
N ALA A 227 4.85 -14.13 6.88
CA ALA A 227 5.48 -15.42 7.10
C ALA A 227 4.59 -16.36 7.91
N GLY A 228 4.48 -17.62 7.48
CA GLY A 228 3.59 -18.63 8.06
C GLY A 228 2.12 -18.51 7.64
N ARG A 229 1.73 -17.45 6.93
CA ARG A 229 0.35 -17.21 6.47
C ARG A 229 0.27 -16.81 5.00
N TRP A 230 1.28 -17.20 4.23
CA TRP A 230 1.45 -16.80 2.84
C TRP A 230 0.23 -17.14 1.98
N TRP A 231 -0.29 -18.37 2.07
CA TRP A 231 -1.48 -18.80 1.33
C TRP A 231 -2.74 -18.01 1.70
N ALA A 232 -2.88 -17.66 2.98
CA ALA A 232 -3.99 -16.83 3.43
C ALA A 232 -3.91 -15.46 2.74
N VAL A 233 -2.77 -14.78 2.81
CA VAL A 233 -2.56 -13.46 2.16
C VAL A 233 -2.73 -13.55 0.65
N PHE A 234 -2.15 -14.57 0.01
CA PHE A 234 -2.30 -14.80 -1.43
C PHE A 234 -3.78 -14.93 -1.82
N GLY A 235 -4.57 -15.72 -1.09
CA GLY A 235 -6.00 -15.87 -1.34
C GLY A 235 -6.78 -14.56 -1.21
N ARG A 236 -6.43 -13.70 -0.23
CA ARG A 236 -7.04 -12.36 -0.09
C ARG A 236 -6.65 -11.43 -1.24
N MET A 237 -5.42 -11.51 -1.73
CA MET A 237 -5.00 -10.76 -2.92
C MET A 237 -5.71 -11.24 -4.18
N LEU A 238 -5.86 -12.56 -4.34
CA LEU A 238 -6.58 -13.15 -5.47
C LEU A 238 -8.06 -12.75 -5.46
N ALA A 239 -8.71 -12.75 -4.30
CA ALA A 239 -10.08 -12.27 -4.15
C ALA A 239 -10.21 -10.78 -4.52
N ALA A 240 -9.27 -9.93 -4.07
CA ALA A 240 -9.22 -8.53 -4.47
C ALA A 240 -9.08 -8.36 -5.98
N MET A 241 -8.15 -9.10 -6.61
CA MET A 241 -7.97 -9.10 -8.06
C MET A 241 -9.23 -9.54 -8.79
N ALA A 242 -9.88 -10.63 -8.35
CA ALA A 242 -11.11 -11.11 -8.95
C ALA A 242 -12.23 -10.05 -8.93
N VAL A 243 -12.36 -9.31 -7.83
CA VAL A 243 -13.33 -8.19 -7.73
C VAL A 243 -12.96 -7.06 -8.69
N VAL A 244 -11.69 -6.66 -8.78
CA VAL A 244 -11.24 -5.66 -9.76
C VAL A 244 -11.60 -6.09 -11.18
N PHE A 245 -11.27 -7.32 -11.56
CA PHE A 245 -11.58 -7.85 -12.89
C PHE A 245 -13.08 -7.89 -13.14
N ALA A 246 -13.88 -8.37 -12.18
CA ALA A 246 -15.33 -8.44 -12.31
C ALA A 246 -15.96 -7.06 -12.50
N VAL A 247 -15.57 -6.07 -11.70
CA VAL A 247 -16.08 -4.69 -11.81
C VAL A 247 -15.70 -4.07 -13.15
N ASN A 248 -14.44 -4.21 -13.58
CA ASN A 248 -14.01 -3.67 -14.88
C ASN A 248 -14.71 -4.35 -16.07
N ALA A 249 -14.89 -5.68 -16.03
CA ALA A 249 -15.58 -6.41 -17.08
C ALA A 249 -17.07 -6.05 -17.15
N ALA A 250 -17.75 -6.00 -16.00
CA ALA A 250 -19.14 -5.57 -15.90
C ALA A 250 -19.30 -4.15 -16.44
N MET A 251 -18.41 -3.24 -16.05
CA MET A 251 -18.49 -1.84 -16.46
C MET A 251 -18.17 -1.63 -17.93
N SER A 252 -17.19 -2.35 -18.47
CA SER A 252 -16.93 -2.37 -19.92
C SER A 252 -18.16 -2.83 -20.71
N THR A 253 -18.88 -3.83 -20.19
CA THR A 253 -20.10 -4.36 -20.82
C THR A 253 -21.24 -3.35 -20.76
N ILE A 254 -21.49 -2.76 -19.59
CA ILE A 254 -22.53 -1.75 -19.38
C ILE A 254 -22.30 -0.52 -20.26
N VAL A 255 -21.07 -0.02 -20.34
CA VAL A 255 -20.72 1.12 -21.19
C VAL A 255 -21.01 0.83 -22.66
N LYS A 256 -20.68 -0.36 -23.17
CA LYS A 256 -20.97 -0.75 -24.57
C LYS A 256 -22.46 -0.82 -24.89
N ILE A 257 -23.31 -1.14 -23.91
CA ILE A 257 -24.76 -1.26 -24.09
C ILE A 257 -25.42 0.13 -24.08
N ILE A 258 -25.01 1.00 -23.15
CA ILE A 258 -25.65 2.30 -22.91
C ILE A 258 -25.11 3.38 -23.84
N VAL A 259 -23.79 3.38 -24.08
CA VAL A 259 -23.12 4.43 -24.84
C VAL A 259 -23.06 4.01 -26.30
N SER A 260 -23.63 4.83 -27.19
CA SER A 260 -23.56 4.58 -28.63
C SER A 260 -22.11 4.34 -29.08
N PRO A 261 -21.84 3.45 -30.05
CA PRO A 261 -20.47 3.15 -30.50
C PRO A 261 -19.68 4.39 -30.95
N ASN A 262 -20.38 5.45 -31.37
CA ASN A 262 -19.79 6.70 -31.84
C ASN A 262 -19.46 7.70 -30.71
N ALA A 263 -19.91 7.43 -29.48
CA ALA A 263 -19.67 8.28 -28.31
C ALA A 263 -18.42 7.84 -27.52
N LEU A 264 -17.30 7.65 -28.24
CA LEU A 264 -16.02 7.17 -27.68
C LEU A 264 -15.54 8.00 -26.48
N ILE A 265 -15.72 9.33 -26.52
CA ILE A 265 -15.29 10.23 -25.44
C ILE A 265 -16.07 9.94 -24.15
N VAL A 266 -17.39 9.74 -24.25
CA VAL A 266 -18.24 9.43 -23.09
C VAL A 266 -17.86 8.08 -22.50
N ALA A 267 -17.67 7.07 -23.35
CA ALA A 267 -17.25 5.74 -22.91
C ALA A 267 -15.89 5.76 -22.16
N GLN A 268 -14.92 6.52 -22.68
CA GLN A 268 -13.62 6.69 -22.04
C GLN A 268 -13.72 7.44 -20.71
N ALA A 269 -14.52 8.50 -20.64
CA ALA A 269 -14.73 9.25 -19.41
C ALA A 269 -15.34 8.37 -18.30
N VAL A 270 -16.37 7.59 -18.64
CA VAL A 270 -16.99 6.64 -17.68
C VAL A 270 -15.99 5.58 -17.22
N SER A 271 -15.23 4.99 -18.15
CA SER A 271 -14.21 3.99 -17.84
C SER A 271 -13.11 4.54 -16.91
N LEU A 272 -12.69 5.79 -17.15
CA LEU A 272 -11.69 6.47 -16.32
C LEU A 272 -12.20 6.68 -14.89
N ILE A 273 -13.46 7.12 -14.73
CA ILE A 273 -14.08 7.32 -13.42
C ILE A 273 -14.15 5.99 -12.67
N VAL A 274 -14.66 4.94 -13.30
CA VAL A 274 -14.78 3.60 -12.70
C VAL A 274 -13.41 3.07 -12.27
N THR A 275 -12.44 3.08 -13.18
CA THR A 275 -11.08 2.54 -12.92
C THR A 275 -10.41 3.32 -11.77
N THR A 276 -10.55 4.63 -11.78
CA THR A 276 -10.06 5.52 -10.72
C THR A 276 -10.68 5.19 -9.37
N THR A 277 -12.00 5.06 -9.30
CA THR A 277 -12.70 4.73 -8.05
C THR A 277 -12.31 3.35 -7.52
N VAL A 278 -12.19 2.35 -8.40
CA VAL A 278 -11.70 1.01 -8.04
C VAL A 278 -10.28 1.07 -7.49
N ASN A 279 -9.38 1.84 -8.11
CA ASN A 279 -8.01 2.01 -7.62
C ASN A 279 -7.98 2.64 -6.22
N ILE A 280 -8.76 3.70 -5.99
CA ILE A 280 -8.87 4.34 -4.67
C ILE A 280 -9.35 3.34 -3.62
N TYR A 281 -10.39 2.57 -3.95
CA TYR A 281 -10.90 1.52 -3.08
C TYR A 281 -9.84 0.45 -2.77
N MET A 282 -9.03 0.07 -3.76
CA MET A 282 -7.96 -0.92 -3.59
C MET A 282 -6.80 -0.43 -2.70
N PHE A 283 -6.55 0.89 -2.64
CA PHE A 283 -5.64 1.45 -1.64
C PHE A 283 -6.18 1.27 -0.21
N ALA A 284 -7.47 1.54 0.00
CA ALA A 284 -8.12 1.29 1.29
C ALA A 284 -8.11 -0.19 1.67
N TYR A 285 -8.32 -1.09 0.70
CA TYR A 285 -8.20 -2.54 0.90
C TYR A 285 -6.78 -2.96 1.28
N GLY A 286 -5.75 -2.42 0.62
CA GLY A 286 -4.36 -2.68 0.98
C GLY A 286 -4.04 -2.27 2.42
N TYR A 287 -4.58 -1.13 2.86
CA TYR A 287 -4.43 -0.67 4.25
C TYR A 287 -5.19 -1.56 5.24
N ALA A 288 -6.41 -1.99 4.91
CA ALA A 288 -7.18 -2.94 5.73
C ALA A 288 -6.47 -4.30 5.87
N LEU A 289 -5.85 -4.79 4.79
CA LEU A 289 -5.06 -6.02 4.82
C LEU A 289 -3.80 -5.85 5.69
N TYR A 290 -3.10 -4.72 5.55
CA TYR A 290 -1.94 -4.40 6.37
C TYR A 290 -2.29 -4.32 7.87
N THR A 291 -3.35 -3.60 8.23
CA THR A 291 -3.79 -3.47 9.63
C THR A 291 -4.16 -4.83 10.21
N SER A 292 -4.90 -5.67 9.49
CA SER A 292 -5.20 -7.04 9.91
C SER A 292 -3.94 -7.90 10.10
N LEU A 293 -2.97 -7.79 9.19
CA LEU A 293 -1.68 -8.48 9.29
C LEU A 293 -0.88 -8.03 10.52
N ARG A 294 -0.88 -6.73 10.81
CA ARG A 294 -0.20 -6.15 11.97
C ARG A 294 -0.88 -6.55 13.28
N GLU A 295 -2.19 -6.36 13.39
CA GLU A 295 -3.01 -6.71 14.57
C GLU A 295 -2.82 -8.18 14.96
N SER A 296 -2.94 -9.09 13.99
CA SER A 296 -2.80 -10.54 14.21
C SER A 296 -1.35 -11.01 14.47
N ARG A 297 -0.35 -10.11 14.39
CA ARG A 297 1.06 -10.39 14.71
C ARG A 297 1.54 -9.71 15.98
N LEU A 298 0.92 -8.60 16.40
CA LEU A 298 1.18 -7.94 17.67
C LEU A 298 0.94 -8.88 18.86
N GLU A 299 0.00 -9.83 18.74
CA GLU A 299 -0.23 -10.89 19.73
C GLU A 299 0.91 -11.93 19.79
N VAL A 300 1.77 -12.03 18.76
CA VAL A 300 2.77 -13.11 18.60
C VAL A 300 4.22 -12.62 18.74
N SER A 301 4.52 -11.34 18.50
CA SER A 301 5.90 -10.84 18.45
C SER A 301 6.30 -9.99 19.66
N THR A 302 6.58 -10.64 20.80
CA THR A 302 7.42 -10.09 21.87
C THR A 302 8.91 -10.47 21.71
N ARG A 303 9.36 -10.96 20.55
CA ARG A 303 10.78 -11.31 20.35
C ARG A 303 11.34 -11.04 18.94
N THR A 304 12.58 -10.58 18.97
CA THR A 304 13.44 -9.95 17.95
C THR A 304 13.95 -10.86 16.83
N ASP A 305 13.10 -11.64 16.17
CA ASP A 305 13.53 -12.53 15.07
C ASP A 305 13.01 -12.05 13.71
N HIS A 306 13.74 -11.11 13.08
CA HIS A 306 13.54 -10.77 11.68
C HIS A 306 14.68 -11.36 10.83
N PRO A 307 14.56 -12.60 10.32
CA PRO A 307 15.62 -13.24 9.54
C PRO A 307 15.79 -12.51 8.19
N ARG A 308 16.75 -11.59 8.14
CA ARG A 308 17.14 -10.79 6.97
C ARG A 308 17.81 -11.62 5.87
N GLY A 309 18.34 -12.80 6.22
CA GLY A 309 19.23 -13.60 5.36
C GLY A 309 18.65 -13.92 3.99
N ALA A 310 17.43 -14.46 3.93
CA ALA A 310 16.80 -14.82 2.65
C ALA A 310 16.56 -13.59 1.75
N LEU A 311 16.20 -12.44 2.34
CA LEU A 311 15.88 -11.24 1.57
C LEU A 311 17.14 -10.62 0.93
N ASN A 312 18.25 -10.63 1.65
CA ASN A 312 19.53 -10.16 1.12
C ASN A 312 19.99 -10.98 -0.10
N LEU A 313 19.79 -12.30 -0.08
CA LEU A 313 20.11 -13.17 -1.21
C LEU A 313 19.30 -12.78 -2.45
N PHE A 314 17.98 -12.63 -2.31
CA PHE A 314 17.11 -12.23 -3.43
C PHE A 314 17.45 -10.84 -3.97
N ILE A 315 17.96 -9.92 -3.16
CA ILE A 315 18.39 -8.59 -3.63
C ILE A 315 19.75 -8.67 -4.35
N ALA A 316 20.67 -9.50 -3.87
CA ALA A 316 22.04 -9.60 -4.41
C ALA A 316 22.07 -10.17 -5.82
N ILE A 317 21.25 -11.18 -6.12
CA ILE A 317 21.22 -11.86 -7.42
C ILE A 317 20.98 -10.89 -8.60
N PRO A 318 19.93 -10.05 -8.60
CA PRO A 318 19.71 -9.11 -9.69
C PRO A 318 20.75 -8.01 -9.75
N LEU A 319 21.34 -7.59 -8.64
CA LEU A 319 22.47 -6.66 -8.65
C LEU A 319 23.67 -7.25 -9.39
N LEU A 320 23.99 -8.53 -9.16
CA LEU A 320 25.06 -9.23 -9.87
C LEU A 320 24.75 -9.36 -11.37
N VAL A 321 23.53 -9.72 -11.74
CA VAL A 321 23.10 -9.84 -13.15
C VAL A 321 23.17 -8.49 -13.86
N VAL A 322 22.62 -7.42 -13.26
CA VAL A 322 22.69 -6.07 -13.82
C VAL A 322 24.14 -5.60 -13.94
N GLY A 323 24.97 -5.84 -12.92
CA GLY A 323 26.40 -5.52 -12.95
C GLY A 323 27.14 -6.23 -14.09
N ALA A 324 26.87 -7.52 -14.28
CA ALA A 324 27.44 -8.30 -15.38
C ALA A 324 26.98 -7.81 -16.77
N LEU A 325 25.70 -7.46 -16.92
CA LEU A 325 25.16 -6.91 -18.17
C LEU A 325 25.75 -5.53 -18.49
N VAL A 326 25.84 -4.64 -17.50
CA VAL A 326 26.47 -3.33 -17.69
C VAL A 326 27.93 -3.48 -18.08
N GLY A 327 28.68 -4.36 -17.39
CA GLY A 327 30.06 -4.68 -17.76
C GLY A 327 30.18 -5.22 -19.18
N TYR A 328 29.28 -6.11 -19.59
CA TYR A 328 29.22 -6.63 -20.96
C TYR A 328 28.95 -5.53 -21.99
N VAL A 329 27.97 -4.66 -21.76
CA VAL A 329 27.64 -3.54 -22.65
C VAL A 329 28.80 -2.56 -22.78
N ILE A 330 29.47 -2.23 -21.67
CA ILE A 330 30.64 -1.34 -21.69
C ILE A 330 31.77 -1.97 -22.50
N MET A 331 32.11 -3.24 -22.23
CA MET A 331 33.16 -3.95 -22.98
C MET A 331 32.83 -4.04 -24.48
N HIS A 332 31.58 -4.31 -24.84
CA HIS A 332 31.15 -4.38 -26.24
C HIS A 332 31.19 -3.00 -26.91
N SER A 333 30.78 -1.95 -26.20
CA SER A 333 30.84 -0.57 -26.67
C SER A 333 32.30 -0.15 -26.91
N MET A 334 33.22 -0.42 -25.98
CA MET A 334 34.65 -0.12 -26.15
C MET A 334 35.24 -0.80 -27.38
N LYS A 335 34.93 -2.09 -27.60
CA LYS A 335 35.32 -2.82 -28.82
C LYS A 335 34.77 -2.18 -30.10
N SER A 336 33.52 -1.70 -30.07
CA SER A 336 32.92 -1.01 -31.22
C SER A 336 33.55 0.35 -31.54
N PHE A 337 34.24 0.96 -30.57
CA PHE A 337 34.98 2.22 -30.73
C PHE A 337 36.49 2.05 -30.96
N GLY A 338 36.99 0.80 -31.10
CA GLY A 338 38.40 0.51 -31.37
C GLY A 338 39.35 0.82 -30.21
N LEU A 339 38.85 0.84 -28.97
CA LEU A 339 39.61 0.98 -27.73
C LEU A 339 39.99 -0.37 -27.11
#